data_AF-A0A962K7W9-F1
#
_entry.id   AF-A0A962K7W9-F1
#
_cell.length_a   1.000
_cell.length_b   1.000
_cell.length_c   1.000
_cell.angle_alpha   90.00
_cell.angle_beta   90.00
_cell.angle_gamma   90.00
#
_symmetry.space_group_name_H-M   'P 1'
#
loop_
_entity.id
_entity.type
_entity.pdbx_description
1 polymer ?
#
loop_
_entity_poly.entity_id
_entity_poly.type
_entity_poly.pdbx_seq_one_letter_code
_entity_poly.pdbx_strand_id
1 'polypeptide(L)'
;TLDHIQTTDSCESCHSTVAWETSLVDHNEVLGSCVTCHDGVTAMGQDLDHVTTSAECDTCHSTIAWTPAIFDHSTITDGCAGCHNGSTATGQDPDHFGTAQECNVCHLTTSWLPDTFVHLTANYPGDHRANLACTSCHETNSEIVTWDFPAYAPDCAGCHANDYRSGEHKKVDTPRINYTVSELRDCAGACHEYTDTTLTTIREFRVGEHRVRDSSFD
;
A
#
# COMPACT_ATOMS: atom_id res chain seq x y z
N THR A 1 55.34 -2.52 -11.29
CA THR A 1 55.80 -3.65 -10.43
C THR A 1 54.63 -4.58 -10.19
N LEU A 2 54.83 -5.78 -9.62
CA LEU A 2 53.76 -6.77 -9.44
C LEU A 2 52.63 -6.28 -8.49
N ASP A 3 52.93 -5.29 -7.64
CA ASP A 3 51.99 -4.66 -6.69
C ASP A 3 51.53 -3.25 -7.10
N HIS A 4 51.77 -2.83 -8.35
CA HIS A 4 51.26 -1.55 -8.84
C HIS A 4 49.85 -1.72 -9.41
N ILE A 5 48.95 -0.79 -9.09
CA ILE A 5 47.61 -0.73 -9.69
C ILE A 5 47.75 -0.71 -11.22
N GLN A 6 46.84 -1.38 -11.92
CA GLN A 6 46.85 -1.29 -13.39
C GLN A 6 46.44 0.11 -13.80
N THR A 7 47.36 0.83 -14.42
CA THR A 7 47.17 2.22 -14.86
C THR A 7 47.63 2.37 -16.31
N THR A 8 47.33 3.51 -16.91
CA THR A 8 48.03 4.00 -18.10
C THR A 8 49.51 4.27 -17.79
N ASP A 9 50.29 4.59 -18.83
CA ASP A 9 51.73 4.88 -18.71
C ASP A 9 52.04 6.34 -18.29
N SER A 10 51.07 7.09 -17.74
CA SER A 10 51.28 8.48 -17.28
C SER A 10 51.50 8.53 -15.76
N CYS A 11 52.75 8.40 -15.33
CA CYS A 11 53.13 8.36 -13.92
C CYS A 11 52.74 9.65 -13.16
N GLU A 12 52.83 10.80 -13.83
CA GLU A 12 52.53 12.13 -13.28
C GLU A 12 51.06 12.34 -12.93
N SER A 13 50.17 11.52 -13.49
CA SER A 13 48.74 11.55 -13.15
C SER A 13 48.46 11.01 -11.75
N CYS A 14 49.37 10.21 -11.19
CA CYS A 14 49.23 9.62 -9.86
C CYS A 14 50.31 10.10 -8.88
N HIS A 15 51.54 10.30 -9.35
CA HIS A 15 52.69 10.61 -8.51
C HIS A 15 53.18 12.04 -8.69
N SER A 16 53.51 12.69 -7.57
CA SER A 16 54.26 13.96 -7.61
C SER A 16 55.75 13.72 -7.39
N THR A 17 56.59 14.56 -8.00
CA THR A 17 58.05 14.49 -7.81
C THR A 17 58.51 14.89 -6.41
N VAL A 18 57.64 15.52 -5.62
CA VAL A 18 57.91 15.97 -4.24
C VAL A 18 57.38 15.00 -3.19
N ALA A 19 56.41 14.16 -3.52
CA ALA A 19 55.76 13.23 -2.60
C ALA A 19 55.35 11.95 -3.34
N TRP A 20 56.33 11.27 -3.94
CA TRP A 20 56.14 10.13 -4.84
C TRP A 20 55.36 8.96 -4.22
N GLU A 21 55.57 8.67 -2.93
CA GLU A 21 54.89 7.60 -2.20
C GLU A 21 53.40 7.88 -1.95
N THR A 22 52.98 9.14 -2.09
CA THR A 22 51.58 9.55 -1.96
C THR A 22 50.98 9.67 -3.34
N SER A 23 50.01 8.80 -3.64
CA SER A 23 49.29 8.80 -4.90
C SER A 23 47.90 9.42 -4.73
N LEU A 24 47.57 10.37 -5.62
CA LEU A 24 46.17 10.76 -5.86
C LEU A 24 45.69 9.97 -7.08
N VAL A 25 44.65 9.17 -6.92
CA VAL A 25 44.14 8.34 -8.02
C VAL A 25 43.20 9.16 -8.90
N ASP A 26 43.55 9.33 -10.17
CA ASP A 26 42.63 9.75 -11.23
C ASP A 26 41.97 8.52 -11.85
N HIS A 27 40.65 8.39 -11.71
CA HIS A 27 39.91 7.24 -12.22
C HIS A 27 39.87 7.16 -13.76
N ASN A 28 40.31 8.21 -14.48
CA ASN A 28 40.50 8.15 -15.93
C ASN A 28 41.79 7.42 -16.34
N GLU A 29 42.73 7.26 -15.40
CA GLU A 29 44.06 6.70 -15.66
C GLU A 29 44.22 5.29 -15.10
N VAL A 30 43.21 4.74 -14.43
CA VAL A 30 43.19 3.34 -13.94
C VAL A 30 42.52 2.42 -14.97
N LEU A 31 42.96 1.16 -15.00
CA LEU A 31 42.43 0.11 -15.87
C LEU A 31 41.85 -1.02 -15.03
N GLY A 32 40.74 -1.61 -15.49
CA GLY A 32 40.05 -2.71 -14.79
C GLY A 32 38.61 -2.37 -14.44
N SER A 33 37.99 -3.16 -13.57
CA SER A 33 36.68 -2.86 -13.00
C SER A 33 36.84 -2.28 -11.58
N CYS A 34 35.80 -1.64 -11.05
CA CYS A 34 35.88 -1.01 -9.74
C CYS A 34 36.20 -2.06 -8.66
N VAL A 35 35.53 -3.21 -8.71
CA VAL A 35 35.70 -4.30 -7.72
C VAL A 35 37.09 -4.92 -7.69
N THR A 36 37.92 -4.77 -8.74
CA THR A 36 39.30 -5.31 -8.71
C THR A 36 40.24 -4.50 -7.82
N CYS A 37 39.90 -3.24 -7.54
CA CYS A 37 40.66 -2.38 -6.61
C CYS A 37 39.87 -2.08 -5.34
N HIS A 38 38.55 -1.92 -5.43
CA HIS A 38 37.66 -1.68 -4.29
C HIS A 38 37.27 -3.00 -3.60
N ASP A 39 38.28 -3.76 -3.20
CA ASP A 39 38.19 -5.08 -2.58
C ASP A 39 38.24 -5.04 -1.04
N GLY A 40 38.33 -3.84 -0.45
CA GLY A 40 38.48 -3.63 0.99
C GLY A 40 39.93 -3.74 1.49
N VAL A 41 40.88 -4.02 0.60
CA VAL A 41 42.33 -4.12 0.90
C VAL A 41 43.09 -3.02 0.15
N THR A 42 42.97 -2.97 -1.18
CA THR A 42 43.64 -1.99 -2.04
C THR A 42 42.95 -0.64 -1.97
N ALA A 43 41.63 -0.63 -2.05
CA ALA A 43 40.77 0.53 -1.83
C ALA A 43 39.51 0.12 -1.06
N MET A 44 38.83 1.12 -0.50
CA MET A 44 37.60 0.90 0.27
C MET A 44 36.53 0.24 -0.62
N GLY A 45 36.08 -0.95 -0.23
CA GLY A 45 34.97 -1.65 -0.88
C GLY A 45 33.61 -1.18 -0.39
N GLN A 46 32.59 -2.01 -0.61
CA GLN A 46 31.25 -1.82 -0.07
C GLN A 46 31.28 -1.90 1.47
N ASP A 47 30.64 -0.94 2.13
CA ASP A 47 30.43 -0.99 3.59
C ASP A 47 29.25 -1.91 3.96
N LEU A 48 29.01 -2.08 5.26
CA LEU A 48 27.96 -2.96 5.78
C LEU A 48 26.54 -2.43 5.56
N ASP A 49 26.39 -1.13 5.32
CA ASP A 49 25.11 -0.46 5.12
C ASP A 49 24.76 -0.34 3.62
N HIS A 50 25.68 -0.76 2.74
CA HIS A 50 25.48 -0.78 1.29
C HIS A 50 24.38 -1.76 0.88
N VAL A 51 23.57 -1.38 -0.12
CA VAL A 51 22.57 -2.28 -0.71
C VAL A 51 23.26 -3.51 -1.30
N THR A 52 22.79 -4.72 -0.96
CA THR A 52 23.41 -5.93 -1.50
C THR A 52 23.21 -5.97 -3.02
N THR A 53 24.32 -5.94 -3.77
CA THR A 53 24.30 -5.96 -5.23
C THR A 53 25.54 -6.64 -5.79
N SER A 54 25.40 -7.30 -6.94
CA SER A 54 26.51 -7.80 -7.75
C SER A 54 26.76 -6.94 -8.99
N ALA A 55 26.04 -5.83 -9.15
CA ALA A 55 26.28 -4.88 -10.23
C ALA A 55 27.61 -4.15 -10.01
N GLU A 56 28.26 -3.73 -11.10
CA GLU A 56 29.47 -2.93 -11.03
C GLU A 56 29.15 -1.54 -10.48
N CYS A 57 30.11 -0.93 -9.75
CA CYS A 57 29.87 0.29 -8.98
C CYS A 57 29.39 1.47 -9.84
N ASP A 58 29.84 1.55 -11.10
CA ASP A 58 29.49 2.59 -12.07
C ASP A 58 28.01 2.56 -12.50
N THR A 59 27.30 1.47 -12.19
CA THR A 59 25.83 1.40 -12.37
C THR A 59 25.10 2.40 -11.48
N CYS A 60 25.65 2.69 -10.30
CA CYS A 60 25.03 3.54 -9.29
C CYS A 60 25.84 4.79 -8.96
N HIS A 61 27.16 4.70 -9.01
CA HIS A 61 28.09 5.74 -8.58
C HIS A 61 28.82 6.37 -9.76
N SER A 62 29.06 7.67 -9.69
CA SER A 62 29.97 8.36 -10.60
C SER A 62 31.35 8.49 -9.95
N THR A 63 32.41 8.40 -10.75
CA THR A 63 33.78 8.71 -10.33
C THR A 63 34.00 10.21 -10.04
N ILE A 64 33.09 11.08 -10.49
CA ILE A 64 33.12 12.54 -10.24
C ILE A 64 32.37 12.88 -8.95
N ALA A 65 31.23 12.23 -8.72
CA ALA A 65 30.41 12.41 -7.53
C ALA A 65 29.93 11.04 -7.04
N TRP A 66 30.66 10.48 -6.08
CA TRP A 66 30.35 9.15 -5.54
C TRP A 66 29.00 9.11 -4.84
N THR A 67 28.58 10.22 -4.21
CA THR A 67 27.28 10.34 -3.55
C THR A 67 26.54 11.62 -3.99
N PRO A 68 25.21 11.57 -4.14
CA PRO A 68 24.34 10.40 -3.96
C PRO A 68 24.49 9.39 -5.12
N ALA A 69 24.26 8.12 -4.81
CA ALA A 69 24.14 7.09 -5.82
C ALA A 69 22.77 7.16 -6.52
N ILE A 70 22.68 6.66 -7.75
CA ILE A 70 21.42 6.46 -8.46
C ILE A 70 20.95 5.03 -8.24
N PHE A 71 19.68 4.85 -7.90
CA PHE A 71 19.03 3.55 -7.81
C PHE A 71 17.73 3.56 -8.61
N ASP A 72 17.60 2.64 -9.55
CA ASP A 72 16.40 2.50 -10.38
C ASP A 72 15.42 1.48 -9.79
N HIS A 73 14.28 1.97 -9.30
CA HIS A 73 13.22 1.13 -8.74
C HIS A 73 12.33 0.46 -9.81
N SER A 74 12.52 0.76 -11.11
CA SER A 74 11.66 0.27 -12.20
C SER A 74 11.68 -1.25 -12.38
N THR A 75 12.75 -1.90 -11.93
CA THR A 75 12.93 -3.36 -12.00
C THR A 75 12.51 -4.09 -10.73
N ILE A 76 12.13 -3.34 -9.68
CA ILE A 76 11.67 -3.89 -8.41
C ILE A 76 10.16 -4.10 -8.49
N THR A 77 9.72 -5.35 -8.27
CA THR A 77 8.31 -5.70 -8.35
C THR A 77 7.70 -6.10 -7.02
N ASP A 78 8.50 -6.54 -6.04
CA ASP A 78 8.09 -7.03 -4.72
C ASP A 78 9.25 -6.91 -3.71
N GLY A 79 9.06 -7.41 -2.48
CA GLY A 79 10.13 -7.50 -1.48
C GLY A 79 10.58 -6.16 -0.92
N CYS A 80 9.74 -5.12 -1.03
CA CYS A 80 10.07 -3.74 -0.67
C CYS A 80 10.55 -3.62 0.79
N ALA A 81 9.89 -4.34 1.70
CA ALA A 81 10.22 -4.37 3.12
C ALA A 81 11.60 -4.95 3.43
N GLY A 82 12.20 -5.70 2.50
CA GLY A 82 13.56 -6.21 2.64
C GLY A 82 14.60 -5.08 2.72
N CYS A 83 14.41 -4.03 1.91
CA CYS A 83 15.26 -2.83 1.90
C CYS A 83 14.68 -1.70 2.75
N HIS A 84 13.37 -1.44 2.64
CA HIS A 84 12.65 -0.42 3.40
C HIS A 84 12.31 -0.91 4.81
N ASN A 85 13.35 -1.25 5.57
CA ASN A 85 13.27 -1.83 6.91
C ASN A 85 13.62 -0.82 8.03
N GLY A 86 13.90 0.45 7.67
CA GLY A 86 14.33 1.50 8.60
C GLY A 86 15.83 1.53 8.89
N SER A 87 16.59 0.57 8.36
CA SER A 87 18.06 0.53 8.44
C SER A 87 18.69 0.77 7.07
N THR A 88 18.42 -0.09 6.09
CA THR A 88 19.01 0.00 4.73
C THR A 88 18.38 1.14 3.92
N ALA A 89 17.06 1.29 4.04
CA ALA A 89 16.30 2.39 3.49
C ALA A 89 15.18 2.79 4.45
N THR A 90 14.64 3.98 4.25
CA THR A 90 13.50 4.49 5.04
C THR A 90 12.37 3.47 5.07
N GLY A 91 11.97 3.04 6.26
CA GLY A 91 10.86 2.12 6.44
C GLY A 91 9.49 2.79 6.29
N GLN A 92 8.45 2.05 6.65
CA GLN A 92 7.10 2.59 6.75
C GLN A 92 7.02 3.69 7.82
N ASP A 93 6.23 4.73 7.53
CA ASP A 93 5.91 5.77 8.51
C ASP A 93 5.12 5.15 9.69
N PRO A 94 5.33 5.59 10.95
CA PRO A 94 4.55 5.11 12.09
C PRO A 94 3.03 5.25 11.93
N ASP A 95 2.57 6.24 11.17
CA ASP A 95 1.16 6.49 10.86
C ASP A 95 0.71 5.80 9.55
N HIS A 96 1.57 4.96 8.94
CA HIS A 96 1.21 4.18 7.75
C HIS A 96 0.06 3.21 8.05
N PHE A 97 -0.82 2.98 7.07
CA PHE A 97 -1.92 2.04 7.16
C PHE A 97 -1.43 0.64 7.55
N GLY A 98 -1.94 0.08 8.65
CA GLY A 98 -1.53 -1.23 9.14
C GLY A 98 -2.05 -2.35 8.24
N THR A 99 -1.16 -2.96 7.45
CA THR A 99 -1.50 -4.02 6.50
C THR A 99 -0.42 -5.10 6.44
N ALA A 100 -0.83 -6.35 6.18
CA ALA A 100 0.07 -7.45 5.87
C ALA A 100 0.37 -7.59 4.37
N GLN A 101 -0.22 -6.73 3.52
CA GLN A 101 -0.03 -6.77 2.08
C GLN A 101 1.32 -6.20 1.65
N GLU A 102 1.84 -6.72 0.54
CA GLU A 102 3.04 -6.18 -0.09
C GLU A 102 2.83 -4.73 -0.57
N CYS A 103 3.89 -3.91 -0.54
CA CYS A 103 3.76 -2.48 -0.83
C CYS A 103 3.26 -2.19 -2.24
N ASN A 104 3.61 -3.05 -3.21
CA ASN A 104 3.20 -2.94 -4.61
C ASN A 104 1.68 -3.15 -4.85
N VAL A 105 0.94 -3.60 -3.82
CA VAL A 105 -0.53 -3.68 -3.85
C VAL A 105 -1.16 -2.30 -3.81
N CYS A 106 -0.51 -1.34 -3.14
CA CYS A 106 -1.00 0.02 -2.96
C CYS A 106 -0.14 1.06 -3.70
N HIS A 107 1.17 0.85 -3.80
CA HIS A 107 2.11 1.84 -4.34
C HIS A 107 2.70 1.40 -5.66
N LEU A 108 3.02 2.38 -6.52
CA LEU A 108 3.83 2.15 -7.73
C LEU A 108 5.26 2.61 -7.47
N THR A 109 6.25 1.84 -7.94
CA THR A 109 7.68 2.20 -7.79
C THR A 109 8.06 3.48 -8.50
N THR A 110 7.33 3.84 -9.56
CA THR A 110 7.52 5.09 -10.33
C THR A 110 6.67 6.25 -9.82
N SER A 111 5.70 5.99 -8.93
CA SER A 111 4.80 6.98 -8.35
C SER A 111 4.28 6.49 -7.00
N TRP A 112 5.07 6.73 -5.96
CA TRP A 112 4.77 6.20 -4.62
C TRP A 112 3.49 6.80 -4.02
N LEU A 113 3.18 8.07 -4.36
CA LEU A 113 1.95 8.74 -3.95
C LEU A 113 1.30 9.42 -5.17
N PRO A 114 -0.05 9.40 -5.29
CA PRO A 114 -1.02 8.74 -4.41
C PRO A 114 -0.99 7.21 -4.54
N ASP A 115 -1.57 6.49 -3.57
CA ASP A 115 -1.78 5.05 -3.69
C ASP A 115 -2.81 4.71 -4.79
N THR A 116 -2.74 3.49 -5.31
CA THR A 116 -3.57 2.97 -6.39
C THR A 116 -4.42 1.77 -5.95
N PHE A 117 -4.57 1.56 -4.65
CA PHE A 117 -5.26 0.39 -4.12
C PHE A 117 -6.73 0.37 -4.53
N VAL A 118 -7.22 -0.83 -4.88
CA VAL A 118 -8.63 -1.07 -5.15
C VAL A 118 -9.09 -2.34 -4.44
N HIS A 119 -10.23 -2.26 -3.77
CA HIS A 119 -10.86 -3.46 -3.21
C HIS A 119 -11.39 -4.35 -4.34
N LEU A 120 -10.94 -5.60 -4.38
CA LEU A 120 -11.36 -6.59 -5.39
C LEU A 120 -12.38 -7.60 -4.85
N THR A 121 -12.61 -7.62 -3.53
CA THR A 121 -13.51 -8.60 -2.91
C THR A 121 -14.97 -8.19 -3.05
N ALA A 122 -15.86 -9.17 -3.21
CA ALA A 122 -17.31 -8.93 -3.22
C ALA A 122 -17.86 -8.43 -1.87
N ASN A 123 -17.08 -8.54 -0.79
CA ASN A 123 -17.43 -8.06 0.53
C ASN A 123 -17.19 -6.55 0.67
N TYR A 124 -16.49 -5.90 -0.26
CA TYR A 124 -16.42 -4.45 -0.30
C TYR A 124 -17.77 -3.92 -0.76
N PRO A 125 -18.52 -3.20 0.10
CA PRO A 125 -19.81 -2.65 -0.28
C PRO A 125 -19.56 -1.47 -1.22
N GLY A 126 -19.39 -1.77 -2.51
CA GLY A 126 -19.27 -0.78 -3.59
C GLY A 126 -20.58 -0.06 -3.88
N ASP A 127 -21.67 -0.49 -3.24
CA ASP A 127 -22.97 0.15 -3.30
C ASP A 127 -23.01 1.37 -2.36
N HIS A 128 -22.10 2.33 -2.56
CA HIS A 128 -22.16 3.66 -1.95
C HIS A 128 -22.07 4.72 -3.03
N ARG A 129 -22.95 5.73 -2.98
CA ARG A 129 -22.96 6.83 -3.97
C ARG A 129 -21.76 7.77 -3.84
N ALA A 130 -21.21 7.89 -2.63
CA ALA A 130 -20.08 8.75 -2.35
C ALA A 130 -18.76 8.04 -2.65
N ASN A 131 -17.75 8.80 -3.07
CA ASN A 131 -16.38 8.31 -3.04
C ASN A 131 -15.95 8.21 -1.57
N LEU A 132 -16.01 7.01 -1.01
CA LEU A 132 -15.63 6.76 0.37
C LEU A 132 -14.11 6.88 0.51
N ALA A 133 -13.66 7.54 1.57
CA ALA A 133 -12.28 7.45 1.99
C ALA A 133 -12.05 6.11 2.69
N CYS A 134 -10.81 5.63 2.76
CA CYS A 134 -10.47 4.39 3.47
C CYS A 134 -10.98 4.42 4.92
N THR A 135 -10.88 5.58 5.57
CA THR A 135 -11.32 5.80 6.96
C THR A 135 -12.83 5.72 7.16
N SER A 136 -13.64 5.67 6.10
CA SER A 136 -15.08 5.42 6.20
C SER A 136 -15.41 4.00 6.65
N CYS A 137 -14.50 3.04 6.46
CA CYS A 137 -14.66 1.66 6.89
C CYS A 137 -13.52 1.22 7.80
N HIS A 138 -12.31 1.72 7.56
CA HIS A 138 -11.14 1.49 8.39
C HIS A 138 -11.03 2.58 9.45
N GLU A 139 -11.89 2.49 10.47
CA GLU A 139 -11.95 3.47 11.57
C GLU A 139 -10.70 3.48 12.45
N THR A 140 -9.94 2.40 12.40
CA THR A 140 -8.61 2.29 13.00
C THR A 140 -7.56 2.21 11.90
N ASN A 141 -6.31 2.45 12.23
CA ASN A 141 -5.19 2.39 11.29
C ASN A 141 -4.82 0.93 10.92
N SER A 142 -5.79 0.18 10.39
CA SER A 142 -5.69 -1.26 10.13
C SER A 142 -6.54 -1.69 8.93
N GLU A 143 -6.03 -2.66 8.18
CA GLU A 143 -6.75 -3.37 7.12
C GLU A 143 -7.96 -4.15 7.64
N ILE A 144 -8.05 -4.41 8.95
CA ILE A 144 -9.19 -5.08 9.55
C ILE A 144 -10.33 -4.08 9.72
N VAL A 145 -11.40 -4.29 8.94
CA VAL A 145 -12.68 -3.60 9.15
C VAL A 145 -13.42 -4.26 10.30
N THR A 146 -13.85 -3.46 11.27
CA THR A 146 -14.76 -3.91 12.32
C THR A 146 -16.16 -3.44 11.97
N TRP A 147 -17.10 -4.38 11.89
CA TRP A 147 -18.52 -4.05 11.72
C TRP A 147 -19.08 -3.61 13.07
N ASP A 148 -19.79 -2.48 13.10
CA ASP A 148 -20.49 -2.01 14.31
C ASP A 148 -21.52 -3.04 14.80
N PHE A 149 -22.15 -3.74 13.87
CA PHE A 149 -23.13 -4.80 14.12
C PHE A 149 -22.72 -6.11 13.42
N PRO A 150 -21.76 -6.87 13.99
CA PRO A 150 -21.22 -8.07 13.34
C PRO A 150 -22.26 -9.15 13.02
N ALA A 151 -23.37 -9.18 13.75
CA ALA A 151 -24.47 -10.12 13.53
C ALA A 151 -25.21 -9.90 12.20
N TYR A 152 -25.07 -8.73 11.59
CA TYR A 152 -25.70 -8.37 10.33
C TYR A 152 -24.71 -8.22 9.18
N ALA A 153 -23.42 -8.48 9.40
CA ALA A 153 -22.43 -8.49 8.33
C ALA A 153 -22.71 -9.65 7.35
N PRO A 154 -22.48 -9.47 6.04
CA PRO A 154 -21.92 -8.29 5.37
C PRO A 154 -22.98 -7.29 4.84
N ASP A 155 -24.21 -7.37 5.33
CA ASP A 155 -25.35 -6.62 4.80
C ASP A 155 -25.32 -5.16 5.27
N CYS A 156 -26.18 -4.30 4.71
CA CYS A 156 -26.22 -2.86 5.04
C CYS A 156 -26.36 -2.61 6.55
N ALA A 157 -27.19 -3.40 7.23
CA ALA A 157 -27.37 -3.31 8.68
C ALA A 157 -26.10 -3.64 9.49
N GLY A 158 -25.09 -4.26 8.89
CA GLY A 158 -23.79 -4.47 9.52
C GLY A 158 -23.15 -3.17 10.02
N CYS A 159 -23.41 -2.05 9.35
CA CYS A 159 -23.02 -0.70 9.79
C CYS A 159 -24.24 0.16 10.15
N HIS A 160 -25.35 0.01 9.43
CA HIS A 160 -26.52 0.90 9.52
C HIS A 160 -27.66 0.40 10.41
N ALA A 161 -27.45 -0.61 11.28
CA ALA A 161 -28.56 -1.13 12.11
C ALA A 161 -29.18 -0.07 13.04
N ASN A 162 -28.40 0.93 13.47
CA ASN A 162 -28.92 2.04 14.29
C ASN A 162 -29.79 3.02 13.49
N ASP A 163 -29.64 3.07 12.16
CA ASP A 163 -30.45 3.92 11.30
C ASP A 163 -31.84 3.31 11.06
N TYR A 164 -32.02 2.02 11.36
CA TYR A 164 -33.28 1.30 11.16
C TYR A 164 -34.42 1.83 12.04
N ARG A 165 -35.49 2.31 11.39
CA ARG A 165 -36.72 2.77 12.05
C ARG A 165 -37.83 1.74 11.92
N SER A 166 -38.02 0.92 12.96
CA SER A 166 -39.06 -0.14 12.96
C SER A 166 -40.48 0.40 12.70
N GLY A 167 -40.77 1.63 13.13
CA GLY A 167 -42.09 2.24 12.96
C GLY A 167 -42.55 2.31 11.49
N GLU A 168 -41.64 2.61 10.56
CA GLU A 168 -41.96 2.76 9.14
C GLU A 168 -42.14 1.40 8.42
N HIS A 169 -41.68 0.32 9.05
CA HIS A 169 -41.59 -1.01 8.46
C HIS A 169 -42.65 -1.97 8.97
N LYS A 170 -43.90 -1.74 8.60
CA LYS A 170 -45.04 -2.58 9.06
C LYS A 170 -45.17 -3.86 8.23
N LYS A 171 -45.48 -4.96 8.91
CA LYS A 171 -46.02 -6.20 8.31
C LYS A 171 -47.54 -6.19 8.32
N VAL A 172 -48.15 -5.80 9.44
CA VAL A 172 -49.61 -5.80 9.64
C VAL A 172 -49.96 -4.55 10.43
N ASP A 173 -51.10 -3.93 10.12
CA ASP A 173 -51.50 -2.66 10.75
C ASP A 173 -52.33 -2.86 12.03
N THR A 174 -53.13 -3.94 12.12
CA THR A 174 -53.96 -4.23 13.30
C THR A 174 -54.05 -5.74 13.59
N PRO A 175 -53.45 -6.25 14.68
CA PRO A 175 -52.51 -5.54 15.56
C PRO A 175 -51.26 -5.09 14.77
N ARG A 176 -50.64 -3.99 15.19
CA ARG A 176 -49.43 -3.49 14.53
C ARG A 176 -48.28 -4.46 14.78
N ILE A 177 -47.79 -5.09 13.71
CA ILE A 177 -46.59 -5.93 13.71
C ILE A 177 -45.63 -5.30 12.73
N ASN A 178 -44.40 -5.04 13.17
CA ASN A 178 -43.35 -4.49 12.32
C ASN A 178 -42.34 -5.58 11.93
N TYR A 179 -41.60 -5.32 10.87
CA TYR A 179 -40.34 -6.00 10.60
C TYR A 179 -39.31 -5.66 11.67
N THR A 180 -38.32 -6.53 11.77
CA THR A 180 -37.09 -6.32 12.52
C THR A 180 -35.96 -5.98 11.55
N VAL A 181 -34.91 -5.32 12.06
CA VAL A 181 -33.68 -5.09 11.29
C VAL A 181 -33.08 -6.40 10.76
N SER A 182 -33.20 -7.51 11.49
CA SER A 182 -32.69 -8.82 11.03
C SER A 182 -33.44 -9.37 9.83
N GLU A 183 -34.71 -9.02 9.66
CA GLU A 183 -35.53 -9.44 8.52
C GLU A 183 -35.34 -8.55 7.30
N LEU A 184 -34.88 -7.31 7.51
CA LEU A 184 -34.65 -6.29 6.49
C LEU A 184 -33.19 -5.80 6.46
N ARG A 185 -32.25 -6.68 6.81
CA ARG A 185 -30.83 -6.35 7.01
C ARG A 185 -30.13 -5.79 5.76
N ASP A 186 -30.64 -6.13 4.58
CA ASP A 186 -30.11 -5.67 3.29
C ASP A 186 -30.62 -4.28 2.90
N CYS A 187 -31.64 -3.75 3.57
CA CYS A 187 -32.32 -2.46 3.34
C CYS A 187 -32.83 -2.16 1.90
N ALA A 188 -32.41 -2.92 0.89
CA ALA A 188 -32.72 -2.76 -0.53
C ALA A 188 -33.78 -3.75 -1.04
N GLY A 189 -34.33 -4.58 -0.15
CA GLY A 189 -35.32 -5.62 -0.46
C GLY A 189 -36.75 -5.08 -0.58
N ALA A 190 -37.64 -5.87 -1.19
CA ALA A 190 -39.06 -5.59 -1.19
C ALA A 190 -39.71 -6.03 0.12
N CYS A 191 -40.46 -5.14 0.78
CA CYS A 191 -41.21 -5.47 2.00
C CYS A 191 -42.72 -5.55 1.70
N HIS A 192 -43.39 -6.49 2.35
CA HIS A 192 -44.81 -6.74 2.14
C HIS A 192 -45.60 -6.26 3.36
N GLU A 193 -46.67 -5.51 3.12
CA GLU A 193 -47.72 -5.37 4.11
C GLU A 193 -48.78 -6.43 3.85
N TYR A 194 -49.23 -7.10 4.90
CA TYR A 194 -50.22 -8.16 4.88
C TYR A 194 -51.56 -7.68 5.43
N THR A 195 -52.62 -8.32 4.98
CA THR A 195 -53.99 -7.99 5.42
C THR A 195 -54.24 -8.31 6.89
N ASP A 196 -53.61 -9.36 7.43
CA ASP A 196 -53.72 -9.81 8.81
C ASP A 196 -52.45 -10.54 9.28
N THR A 197 -52.49 -11.04 10.51
CA THR A 197 -51.35 -11.71 11.17
C THR A 197 -51.07 -13.12 10.65
N THR A 198 -51.83 -13.65 9.69
CA THR A 198 -51.54 -14.95 9.07
C THR A 198 -50.40 -14.86 8.06
N LEU A 199 -50.09 -13.66 7.58
CA LEU A 199 -49.04 -13.37 6.59
C LEU A 199 -49.18 -14.14 5.26
N THR A 200 -50.39 -14.60 4.92
CA THR A 200 -50.63 -15.34 3.66
C THR A 200 -51.10 -14.45 2.52
N THR A 201 -51.74 -13.32 2.83
CA THR A 201 -52.34 -12.42 1.84
C THR A 201 -51.69 -11.06 1.91
N ILE A 202 -50.91 -10.73 0.88
CA ILE A 202 -50.26 -9.43 0.71
C ILE A 202 -51.32 -8.38 0.39
N ARG A 203 -51.33 -7.30 1.18
CA ARG A 203 -52.11 -6.09 0.95
C ARG A 203 -51.39 -5.14 0.01
N GLU A 204 -50.11 -4.89 0.27
CA GLU A 204 -49.28 -3.95 -0.48
C GLU A 204 -47.86 -4.50 -0.63
N PHE A 205 -47.28 -4.29 -1.81
CA PHE A 205 -45.88 -4.57 -2.09
C PHE A 205 -45.12 -3.25 -2.14
N ARG A 206 -44.15 -3.07 -1.25
CA ARG A 206 -43.30 -1.86 -1.22
C ARG A 206 -41.93 -2.19 -1.77
N VAL A 207 -41.47 -1.38 -2.72
CA VAL A 207 -40.17 -1.57 -3.37
C VAL A 207 -39.41 -0.27 -3.42
N GLY A 208 -38.15 -0.32 -3.00
CA GLY A 208 -37.16 0.67 -3.35
C GLY A 208 -37.02 1.88 -2.42
N GLU A 209 -37.49 1.79 -1.17
CA GLU A 209 -37.41 2.93 -0.23
C GLU A 209 -35.99 3.18 0.32
N HIS A 210 -35.07 2.21 0.30
CA HIS A 210 -33.67 2.43 0.71
C HIS A 210 -32.69 1.92 -0.34
N ARG A 211 -32.82 2.43 -1.56
CA ARG A 211 -31.79 2.21 -2.58
C ARG A 211 -30.61 3.10 -2.24
N VAL A 212 -29.43 2.52 -2.32
CA VAL A 212 -28.13 3.19 -2.25
C VAL A 212 -28.00 4.46 -3.13
N ARG A 213 -28.83 4.57 -4.17
CA ARG A 213 -28.84 5.71 -5.10
C ARG A 213 -29.58 6.94 -4.56
N ASP A 214 -30.37 6.79 -3.52
CA ASP A 214 -31.18 7.87 -2.95
C ASP A 214 -30.33 8.69 -1.97
N SER A 215 -30.55 10.00 -1.92
CA SER A 215 -29.73 10.93 -1.13
C SER A 215 -29.96 10.84 0.38
N SER A 216 -30.95 10.06 0.80
CA SER A 216 -31.27 9.77 2.19
C SER A 216 -31.67 8.30 2.33
N PHE A 217 -31.21 7.66 3.41
CA PHE A 217 -31.85 6.47 3.97
C PHE A 217 -33.02 6.99 4.83
N ASP A 218 -34.10 7.47 4.20
CA ASP A 218 -35.33 7.84 4.91
C ASP A 218 -36.28 6.65 5.02
#